data_AF-A0A6N7I987-F1
#
_entry.id   AF-A0A6N7I987-F1
#
_cell.length_a   1.000
_cell.length_b   1.000
_cell.length_c   1.000
_cell.angle_alpha   90.00
_cell.angle_beta   90.00
_cell.angle_gamma   90.00
#
_symmetry.space_group_name_H-M   'P 1'
#
loop_
_entity.id
_entity.type
_entity.pdbx_description
1 polymer ?
#
loop_
_entity_poly.entity_id
_entity_poly.type
_entity_poly.pdbx_seq_one_letter_code
_entity_poly.pdbx_strand_id
1 'polypeptide(L)'
;MYASFGDRLRALMYERGIGVRALARKVPCDPGYISRLRNGREKPSPELARLLDDILNAGGELAVTLRTHNERPLSEEVDPTKRRDALKLALVAPLAPDALRRVLRQAAAEAMEFTRLASISAVGPGTLQHLEAVVAELDRSYSTEPPTELFAITRAYRIRVEELVHGSHTLKEARELYVYAGWLSEVLAWLAHDLGDPLTAEAFAIDCHEHAHQAGHDELCAWATDAMASIALYTGQPERAVTAAHKGIARVPASHPLAVRLRAQAGRAYARLGRREECVELLSEARELHERLPARAPTRFGIDTAALADYAMTAYPASAYVWLGEQTGNTRDYTEAKRYAEHAVAVHERAPAAARSPSRSGPLPSRC
;
A
#
# COMPACT_ATOMS: atom_id res chain seq x y z
N MET A 1 -10.35 25.02 49.00
CA MET A 1 -10.57 24.87 47.55
C MET A 1 -9.42 24.02 47.02
N TYR A 2 -9.70 22.86 46.43
CA TYR A 2 -8.65 21.90 46.01
C TYR A 2 -7.94 22.41 44.75
N ALA A 3 -6.62 22.25 44.68
CA ALA A 3 -5.77 22.85 43.66
C ALA A 3 -5.75 22.10 42.32
N SER A 4 -6.27 20.87 42.26
CA SER A 4 -6.36 20.07 41.05
C SER A 4 -7.38 18.92 41.18
N PHE A 5 -7.75 18.32 40.04
CA PHE A 5 -8.57 17.12 39.98
C PHE A 5 -7.97 15.97 40.83
N GLY A 6 -6.65 15.76 40.75
CA GLY A 6 -5.97 14.71 41.51
C GLY A 6 -6.03 14.93 43.02
N ASP A 7 -5.94 16.19 43.47
CA ASP A 7 -6.07 16.55 44.88
C ASP A 7 -7.49 16.30 45.41
N ARG A 8 -8.52 16.65 44.63
CA ARG A 8 -9.90 16.36 45.03
C ARG A 8 -10.18 14.86 45.05
N LEU A 9 -9.69 14.12 44.04
CA LEU A 9 -9.82 12.67 44.00
C LEU A 9 -9.12 12.01 45.20
N ARG A 10 -7.93 12.48 45.59
CA ARG A 10 -7.25 12.03 46.83
C ARG A 10 -8.11 12.21 48.07
N ALA A 11 -8.64 13.42 48.24
CA ALA A 11 -9.44 13.78 49.41
C ALA A 11 -10.70 12.91 49.50
N LEU A 12 -11.44 12.75 48.40
CA LEU A 12 -12.65 11.93 48.36
C LEU A 12 -12.35 10.44 48.61
N MET A 13 -11.26 9.91 48.06
CA MET A 13 -10.83 8.53 48.34
C MET A 13 -10.50 8.32 49.81
N TYR A 14 -9.87 9.30 50.46
CA TYR A 14 -9.55 9.27 51.88
C TYR A 14 -10.82 9.38 52.75
N GLU A 15 -11.68 10.36 52.47
CA GLU A 15 -12.96 10.59 53.17
C GLU A 15 -13.89 9.36 53.10
N ARG A 16 -13.85 8.60 52.00
CA ARG A 16 -14.67 7.39 51.81
C ARG A 16 -13.96 6.09 52.19
N GLY A 17 -12.70 6.15 52.61
CA GLY A 17 -11.92 4.96 52.97
C GLY A 17 -11.68 3.98 51.81
N ILE A 18 -11.70 4.46 50.56
CA ILE A 18 -11.57 3.61 49.36
C ILE A 18 -10.14 3.68 48.83
N GLY A 19 -9.45 2.53 48.84
CA GLY A 19 -8.12 2.39 48.24
C GLY A 19 -8.13 2.31 46.72
N VAL A 20 -6.98 2.59 46.08
CA VAL A 20 -6.79 2.60 44.61
C VAL A 20 -7.29 1.32 43.94
N ARG A 21 -6.97 0.13 44.48
CA ARG A 21 -7.40 -1.17 43.94
C ARG A 21 -8.90 -1.44 44.14
N ALA A 22 -9.51 -0.84 45.17
CA ALA A 22 -10.94 -0.96 45.41
C ALA A 22 -11.73 -0.05 44.46
N LEU A 23 -11.20 1.14 44.17
CA LEU A 23 -11.78 2.07 43.20
C LEU A 23 -11.65 1.56 41.75
N ALA A 24 -10.47 1.05 41.37
CA ALA A 24 -10.23 0.50 40.04
C ALA A 24 -11.11 -0.72 39.71
N ARG A 25 -11.59 -1.48 40.70
CA ARG A 25 -12.55 -2.58 40.47
C ARG A 25 -13.96 -2.12 40.13
N LYS A 26 -14.29 -0.84 40.37
CA LYS A 26 -15.62 -0.27 40.14
C LYS A 26 -15.71 0.58 38.87
N VAL A 27 -14.60 0.71 38.15
CA VAL A 27 -14.41 1.62 37.02
C VAL A 27 -13.70 0.82 35.92
N PRO A 28 -13.98 1.05 34.63
CA PRO A 28 -13.31 0.34 33.53
C PRO A 28 -11.86 0.84 33.31
N CYS A 29 -11.02 0.85 34.35
CA CYS A 29 -9.63 1.28 34.27
C CYS A 29 -8.74 0.52 35.27
N ASP A 30 -7.45 0.41 34.98
CA ASP A 30 -6.51 -0.32 35.82
C ASP A 30 -6.08 0.48 37.08
N PRO A 31 -5.60 -0.19 38.15
CA PRO A 31 -5.14 0.48 39.36
C PRO A 31 -3.97 1.46 39.15
N GLY A 32 -3.14 1.24 38.13
CA GLY A 32 -2.05 2.13 37.75
C GLY A 32 -2.56 3.45 37.19
N TYR A 33 -3.62 3.41 36.37
CA TYR A 33 -4.28 4.60 35.85
C TYR A 33 -4.93 5.44 36.97
N ILE A 34 -5.67 4.83 37.91
CA ILE A 34 -6.20 5.54 39.09
C ILE A 34 -5.08 6.19 39.92
N SER A 35 -3.93 5.53 40.05
CA SER A 35 -2.76 6.09 40.73
C SER A 35 -2.19 7.32 40.01
N ARG A 36 -2.13 7.30 38.67
CA ARG A 36 -1.67 8.46 37.87
C ARG A 36 -2.63 9.64 37.95
N LEU A 37 -3.94 9.40 37.88
CA LEU A 37 -4.97 10.43 38.04
C LEU A 37 -4.88 11.12 39.40
N ARG A 38 -4.80 10.32 40.47
CA ARG A 38 -4.72 10.80 41.85
C ARG A 38 -3.45 11.62 42.12
N ASN A 39 -2.37 11.35 41.40
CA ASN A 39 -1.12 12.09 41.50
C ASN A 39 -1.01 13.26 40.50
N GLY A 40 -2.08 13.56 39.75
CA GLY A 40 -2.10 14.66 38.78
C GLY A 40 -1.22 14.45 37.56
N ARG A 41 -0.75 13.21 37.32
CA ARG A 41 0.13 12.86 36.18
C ARG A 41 -0.65 12.63 34.89
N GLU A 42 -1.96 12.46 34.98
CA GLU A 42 -2.83 12.15 33.87
C GLU A 42 -4.20 12.80 34.11
N LYS A 43 -4.88 13.23 33.05
CA LYS A 43 -6.21 13.84 33.13
C LYS A 43 -7.26 12.82 32.67
N PRO A 44 -8.34 12.61 33.43
CA PRO A 44 -9.39 11.71 33.02
C PRO A 44 -10.25 12.34 31.93
N SER A 45 -10.95 11.51 31.16
CA SER A 45 -12.02 12.00 30.29
C SER A 45 -13.18 12.59 31.13
N PRO A 46 -13.98 13.53 30.57
CA PRO A 46 -15.15 14.06 31.26
C PRO A 46 -16.17 13.00 31.69
N GLU A 47 -16.30 11.92 30.90
CA GLU A 47 -17.16 10.78 31.22
C GLU A 47 -16.64 9.99 32.42
N LEU A 48 -15.33 9.76 32.47
CA LEU A 48 -14.71 9.08 33.61
C LEU A 48 -14.75 9.92 34.90
N ALA A 49 -14.61 11.24 34.79
CA ALA A 49 -14.75 12.15 35.93
C ALA A 49 -16.15 12.08 36.54
N ARG A 50 -17.21 12.01 35.72
CA ARG A 50 -18.59 11.80 36.18
C ARG A 50 -18.79 10.44 36.81
N LEU A 51 -18.24 9.39 36.21
CA LEU A 51 -18.33 8.03 36.78
C LEU A 51 -17.63 7.94 38.15
N LEU A 52 -16.48 8.61 38.30
CA LEU A 52 -15.79 8.73 39.58
C LEU A 52 -16.57 9.57 40.60
N ASP A 53 -17.25 10.64 40.15
CA ASP A 53 -18.18 11.41 41.00
C ASP A 53 -19.31 10.54 41.53
N ASP A 54 -19.94 9.72 40.69
CA ASP A 54 -21.05 8.85 41.08
C ASP A 54 -20.58 7.77 42.06
N ILE A 55 -19.43 7.12 41.78
CA ILE A 55 -18.90 6.06 42.64
C ILE A 55 -18.43 6.58 43.99
N LEU A 56 -17.90 7.80 44.04
CA LEU A 56 -17.47 8.46 45.26
C LEU A 56 -18.60 9.30 45.90
N ASN A 57 -19.80 9.31 45.30
CA ASN A 57 -20.95 10.12 45.73
C ASN A 57 -20.54 11.57 46.01
N ALA A 58 -19.81 12.16 45.06
CA ALA A 58 -19.18 13.48 45.18
C ALA A 58 -20.02 14.62 44.56
N GLY A 59 -21.28 14.34 44.18
CA GLY A 59 -22.24 15.38 43.78
C GLY A 59 -21.83 16.19 42.55
N GLY A 60 -20.94 15.68 41.70
CA GLY A 60 -20.43 16.37 40.51
C GLY A 60 -19.20 17.25 40.75
N GLU A 61 -18.62 17.24 41.96
CA GLU A 61 -17.48 18.08 42.31
C GLU A 61 -16.21 17.75 41.51
N LEU A 62 -15.95 16.48 41.15
CA LEU A 62 -14.80 16.09 40.35
C LEU A 62 -14.96 16.55 38.89
N ALA A 63 -16.15 16.44 38.32
CA ALA A 63 -16.49 16.93 36.99
C ALA A 63 -16.42 18.46 36.91
N VAL A 64 -16.83 19.17 37.97
CA VAL A 64 -16.68 20.62 38.09
C VAL A 64 -15.20 21.01 38.23
N THR A 65 -14.43 20.32 39.07
CA THR A 65 -12.98 20.59 39.24
C THR A 65 -12.21 20.39 37.92
N LEU A 66 -12.65 19.44 37.08
CA LEU A 66 -12.10 19.25 35.74
C LEU A 66 -12.44 20.42 34.80
N ARG A 67 -13.63 21.03 34.93
CA ARG A 67 -14.09 22.17 34.12
C ARG A 67 -13.48 23.51 34.56
N THR A 68 -13.35 23.75 35.87
CA THR A 68 -12.80 25.01 36.42
C THR A 68 -11.31 25.22 36.11
N HIS A 69 -10.58 24.14 35.80
CA HIS A 69 -9.20 24.23 35.30
C HIS A 69 -9.07 24.37 33.78
N ASN A 70 -10.20 24.34 33.06
CA ASN A 70 -10.24 24.52 31.60
C ASN A 70 -10.62 25.97 31.20
N GLU A 71 -11.07 26.80 32.15
CA GLU A 71 -11.59 28.16 31.91
C GLU A 71 -10.95 29.21 32.83
N ARG A 72 -9.63 29.46 32.70
CA ARG A 72 -9.03 30.74 33.12
C ARG A 72 -8.47 31.48 31.89
N PRO A 73 -8.79 32.78 31.69
CA PRO A 73 -8.40 33.50 30.48
C PRO A 73 -6.96 34.06 30.56
N LEU A 74 -6.30 34.01 29.40
CA LEU A 74 -5.16 34.78 28.89
C LEU A 74 -4.42 35.72 29.87
N SER A 75 -3.23 35.30 30.30
CA SER A 75 -2.10 36.21 30.53
C SER A 75 -0.79 35.50 30.20
N GLU A 76 0.03 36.17 29.41
CA GLU A 76 1.27 35.73 28.79
C GLU A 76 2.31 35.22 29.80
N GLU A 77 2.84 34.02 29.57
CA GLU A 77 4.24 33.68 29.85
C GLU A 77 4.64 32.49 28.97
N VAL A 78 5.53 32.77 28.01
CA VAL A 78 5.98 31.84 26.97
C VAL A 78 7.12 30.98 27.52
N ASP A 79 6.86 29.68 27.69
CA ASP A 79 7.88 28.65 27.91
C ASP A 79 8.71 28.47 26.61
N PRO A 80 10.01 28.85 26.59
CA PRO A 80 10.82 28.88 25.38
C PRO A 80 11.15 27.49 24.81
N THR A 81 10.81 26.41 25.52
CA THR A 81 11.13 25.05 25.08
C THR A 81 10.03 24.41 24.24
N LYS A 82 8.78 24.88 24.36
CA LYS A 82 7.64 24.39 23.55
C LYS A 82 7.51 25.08 22.20
N ARG A 83 8.26 26.16 21.97
CA ARG A 83 8.32 26.81 20.65
C ARG A 83 8.86 25.87 19.58
N ARG A 84 9.80 24.97 19.88
CA ARG A 84 10.36 24.06 18.85
C ARG A 84 9.39 22.99 18.35
N ASP A 85 8.44 22.53 19.16
CA ASP A 85 7.47 21.53 18.74
C ASP A 85 6.14 22.16 18.29
N ALA A 86 5.76 23.30 18.85
CA ALA A 86 4.63 24.07 18.33
C ALA A 86 4.95 24.76 16.99
N LEU A 87 6.20 25.18 16.73
CA LEU A 87 6.59 25.62 15.37
C LEU A 87 6.62 24.46 14.37
N LYS A 88 6.81 23.20 14.81
CA LYS A 88 6.68 22.03 13.91
C LYS A 88 5.23 21.80 13.49
N LEU A 89 4.26 22.15 14.33
CA LEU A 89 2.83 22.00 14.02
C LEU A 89 2.18 23.27 13.43
N ALA A 90 2.79 24.45 13.64
CA ALA A 90 2.36 25.72 13.09
C ALA A 90 3.10 26.15 11.81
N LEU A 91 4.07 25.35 11.31
CA LEU A 91 4.54 25.41 9.93
C LEU A 91 3.64 24.60 8.98
N VAL A 92 2.34 24.64 9.19
CA VAL A 92 1.41 24.49 8.06
C VAL A 92 1.33 25.87 7.39
N ALA A 93 2.45 26.26 6.75
CA ALA A 93 2.34 26.82 5.39
C ALA A 93 1.38 25.91 4.60
N PRO A 94 0.66 26.34 3.54
CA PRO A 94 -0.23 25.42 2.84
C PRO A 94 0.61 24.18 2.51
N LEU A 95 0.38 23.08 3.25
CA LEU A 95 1.21 21.91 3.13
C LEU A 95 1.02 21.58 1.67
N ALA A 96 2.12 21.55 0.91
CA ALA A 96 2.07 21.04 -0.44
C ALA A 96 1.20 19.77 -0.34
N PRO A 97 0.15 19.61 -1.17
CA PRO A 97 -0.86 18.56 -0.99
C PRO A 97 -0.25 17.18 -0.66
N ASP A 98 0.94 16.91 -1.18
CA ASP A 98 1.82 15.77 -0.93
C ASP A 98 2.27 15.56 0.53
N ALA A 99 2.60 16.63 1.24
CA ALA A 99 2.97 16.56 2.66
C ALA A 99 1.77 16.24 3.55
N LEU A 100 0.59 16.79 3.26
CA LEU A 100 -0.65 16.42 3.94
C LEU A 100 -1.01 14.95 3.67
N ARG A 101 -0.88 14.48 2.43
CA ARG A 101 -1.12 13.08 2.05
C ARG A 101 -0.22 12.12 2.81
N ARG A 102 1.08 12.41 2.95
CA ARG A 102 2.00 11.61 3.77
C ARG A 102 1.55 11.51 5.22
N VAL A 103 1.16 12.63 5.83
CA VAL A 103 0.63 12.65 7.20
C VAL A 103 -0.64 11.81 7.32
N LEU A 104 -1.57 11.93 6.37
CA LEU A 104 -2.81 11.13 6.37
C LEU A 104 -2.53 9.63 6.22
N ARG A 105 -1.60 9.22 5.35
CA ARG A 105 -1.24 7.80 5.18
C ARG A 105 -0.49 7.24 6.38
N GLN A 106 0.32 8.06 7.06
CA GLN A 106 0.94 7.70 8.33
C GLN A 106 -0.11 7.51 9.44
N ALA A 107 -1.08 8.43 9.54
CA ALA A 107 -2.19 8.33 10.48
C ALA A 107 -3.05 7.07 10.22
N ALA A 108 -3.21 6.68 8.95
CA ALA A 108 -3.88 5.43 8.58
C ALA A 108 -3.13 4.18 9.12
N ALA A 109 -1.80 4.15 9.04
CA ALA A 109 -1.00 3.08 9.63
C ALA A 109 -1.10 3.05 11.17
N GLU A 110 -1.17 4.21 11.81
CA GLU A 110 -1.38 4.33 13.27
C GLU A 110 -2.78 3.87 13.71
N ALA A 111 -3.81 4.16 12.91
CA ALA A 111 -5.19 3.72 13.17
C ALA A 111 -5.33 2.18 13.07
N MET A 112 -4.63 1.54 12.13
CA MET A 112 -4.52 0.07 12.12
C MET A 112 -3.93 -0.45 13.43
N GLU A 113 -2.87 0.21 13.93
CA GLU A 113 -2.19 -0.24 15.13
C GLU A 113 -3.09 -0.20 16.37
N PHE A 114 -3.94 0.82 16.46
CA PHE A 114 -4.96 0.89 17.50
C PHE A 114 -5.96 -0.26 17.40
N THR A 115 -6.44 -0.57 16.18
CA THR A 115 -7.37 -1.68 15.92
C THR A 115 -6.77 -3.02 16.32
N ARG A 116 -5.47 -3.20 16.09
CA ARG A 116 -4.70 -4.39 16.46
C ARG A 116 -4.69 -4.64 17.97
N LEU A 117 -4.38 -3.62 18.77
CA LEU A 117 -4.23 -3.72 20.23
C LEU A 117 -5.52 -4.15 20.95
N ALA A 118 -6.68 -4.00 20.30
CA ALA A 118 -7.97 -4.38 20.86
C ALA A 118 -8.39 -5.84 20.59
N SER A 119 -7.60 -6.62 19.81
CA SER A 119 -7.99 -7.96 19.36
C SER A 119 -7.30 -9.11 20.10
N ILE A 120 -7.88 -10.31 19.99
CA ILE A 120 -7.34 -11.57 20.57
C ILE A 120 -6.16 -12.09 19.72
N SER A 121 -6.16 -11.86 18.41
CA SER A 121 -4.99 -12.04 17.55
C SER A 121 -4.26 -10.71 17.39
N ALA A 122 -2.96 -10.76 17.07
CA ALA A 122 -2.20 -9.56 16.72
C ALA A 122 -2.58 -9.00 15.34
N VAL A 123 -3.63 -9.48 14.68
CA VAL A 123 -4.11 -8.97 13.38
C VAL A 123 -5.44 -8.28 13.59
N GLY A 124 -6.45 -8.99 14.10
CA GLY A 124 -7.81 -8.48 14.27
C GLY A 124 -8.56 -8.20 12.95
N PRO A 125 -9.90 -8.20 12.96
CA PRO A 125 -10.71 -8.16 11.74
C PRO A 125 -10.58 -6.86 10.92
N GLY A 126 -10.36 -5.71 11.58
CA GLY A 126 -10.23 -4.42 10.87
C GLY A 126 -8.90 -4.23 10.14
N THR A 127 -7.85 -4.97 10.52
CA THR A 127 -6.52 -4.83 9.91
C THR A 127 -6.49 -5.36 8.48
N LEU A 128 -7.07 -6.53 8.22
CA LEU A 128 -7.11 -7.09 6.86
C LEU A 128 -7.97 -6.21 5.93
N GLN A 129 -9.12 -5.75 6.42
CA GLN A 129 -9.97 -4.81 5.66
C GLN A 129 -9.23 -3.51 5.33
N HIS A 130 -8.43 -3.00 6.27
CA HIS A 130 -7.61 -1.82 6.02
C HIS A 130 -6.51 -2.10 4.99
N LEU A 131 -5.82 -3.24 5.08
CA LEU A 131 -4.79 -3.62 4.10
C LEU A 131 -5.38 -3.73 2.69
N GLU A 132 -6.58 -4.30 2.55
CA GLU A 132 -7.31 -4.33 1.28
C GLU A 132 -7.55 -2.92 0.73
N ALA A 133 -8.04 -2.00 1.56
CA ALA A 133 -8.29 -0.62 1.17
C ALA A 133 -6.98 0.11 0.79
N VAL A 134 -5.88 -0.16 1.50
CA VAL A 134 -4.56 0.40 1.20
C VAL A 134 -4.05 -0.08 -0.15
N VAL A 135 -4.07 -1.38 -0.42
CA VAL A 135 -3.60 -1.92 -1.71
C VAL A 135 -4.45 -1.35 -2.86
N ALA A 136 -5.78 -1.29 -2.70
CA ALA A 136 -6.67 -0.69 -3.70
C ALA A 136 -6.39 0.81 -3.94
N GLU A 137 -6.02 1.56 -2.90
CA GLU A 137 -5.63 2.97 -3.02
C GLU A 137 -4.26 3.15 -3.70
N LEU A 138 -3.29 2.29 -3.37
CA LEU A 138 -1.97 2.30 -3.99
C LEU A 138 -2.05 2.00 -5.49
N ASP A 139 -2.81 0.97 -5.86
CA ASP A 139 -3.08 0.58 -7.24
C ASP A 139 -3.73 1.75 -8.03
N ARG A 140 -4.72 2.45 -7.45
CA ARG A 140 -5.34 3.63 -8.08
C ARG A 140 -4.38 4.82 -8.20
N SER A 141 -3.55 5.03 -7.18
CA SER A 141 -2.60 6.14 -7.13
C SER A 141 -1.38 5.93 -8.04
N TYR A 142 -1.08 4.69 -8.45
CA TYR A 142 0.16 4.31 -9.14
C TYR A 142 0.47 5.17 -10.37
N SER A 143 -0.54 5.55 -11.16
CA SER A 143 -0.34 6.35 -12.37
C SER A 143 -0.45 7.86 -12.15
N THR A 144 -0.85 8.34 -10.97
CA THR A 144 -1.15 9.77 -10.74
C THR A 144 -0.26 10.42 -9.71
N GLU A 145 0.35 9.63 -8.82
CA GLU A 145 1.18 10.14 -7.72
C GLU A 145 2.68 9.94 -8.00
N PRO A 146 3.57 10.74 -7.37
CA PRO A 146 5.01 10.57 -7.52
C PRO A 146 5.49 9.18 -7.06
N PRO A 147 6.27 8.43 -7.88
CA PRO A 147 6.73 7.08 -7.52
C PRO A 147 7.57 7.04 -6.23
N THR A 148 8.35 8.09 -5.95
CA THR A 148 9.15 8.20 -4.72
C THR A 148 8.30 8.22 -3.46
N GLU A 149 7.16 8.91 -3.49
CA GLU A 149 6.26 9.01 -2.35
C GLU A 149 5.46 7.74 -2.14
N LEU A 150 4.94 7.16 -3.24
CA LEU A 150 4.29 5.86 -3.20
C LEU A 150 5.23 4.78 -2.68
N PHE A 151 6.49 4.76 -3.12
CA PHE A 151 7.47 3.76 -2.67
C PHE A 151 7.67 3.82 -1.15
N ALA A 152 7.87 5.01 -0.60
CA ALA A 152 8.07 5.19 0.84
C ALA A 152 6.86 4.68 1.65
N ILE A 153 5.65 4.97 1.17
CA ILE A 153 4.39 4.61 1.84
C ILE A 153 4.14 3.10 1.72
N THR A 154 4.24 2.52 0.52
CA THR A 154 4.06 1.08 0.31
C THR A 154 5.06 0.29 1.14
N ARG A 155 6.32 0.75 1.22
CA ARG A 155 7.36 0.13 2.04
C ARG A 155 7.02 0.17 3.53
N ALA A 156 6.47 1.27 4.04
CA ALA A 156 6.04 1.36 5.44
C ALA A 156 4.95 0.33 5.76
N TYR A 157 3.94 0.18 4.88
CA TYR A 157 2.93 -0.87 5.03
C TYR A 157 3.52 -2.28 4.90
N ARG A 158 4.48 -2.50 3.99
CA ARG A 158 5.13 -3.81 3.83
C ARG A 158 5.89 -4.23 5.08
N ILE A 159 6.60 -3.30 5.72
CA ILE A 159 7.27 -3.52 7.02
C ILE A 159 6.22 -3.86 8.10
N ARG A 160 5.09 -3.13 8.13
CA ARG A 160 4.03 -3.41 9.10
C ARG A 160 3.43 -4.80 8.91
N VAL A 161 3.18 -5.23 7.68
CA VAL A 161 2.69 -6.58 7.38
C VAL A 161 3.72 -7.64 7.80
N GLU A 162 5.02 -7.38 7.61
CA GLU A 162 6.07 -8.29 8.08
C GLU A 162 6.00 -8.52 9.60
N GLU A 163 5.82 -7.44 10.37
CA GLU A 163 5.68 -7.52 11.83
C GLU A 163 4.43 -8.32 12.24
N LEU A 164 3.36 -8.25 11.45
CA LEU A 164 2.14 -9.04 11.66
C LEU A 164 2.35 -10.52 11.33
N VAL A 165 3.07 -10.84 10.25
CA VAL A 165 3.42 -12.22 9.86
C VAL A 165 4.27 -12.90 10.94
N HIS A 166 5.12 -12.16 11.64
CA HIS A 166 5.93 -12.69 12.76
C HIS A 166 5.19 -12.68 14.10
N GLY A 167 3.98 -12.13 14.15
CA GLY A 167 3.17 -11.99 15.35
C GLY A 167 2.30 -13.21 15.65
N SER A 168 1.41 -13.07 16.65
CA SER A 168 0.40 -14.09 16.94
C SER A 168 -0.80 -13.96 16.00
N HIS A 169 -1.05 -14.96 15.18
CA HIS A 169 -2.16 -14.99 14.24
C HIS A 169 -2.70 -16.41 14.05
N THR A 170 -3.91 -16.54 13.54
CA THR A 170 -4.45 -17.81 13.05
C THR A 170 -3.82 -18.21 11.72
N LEU A 171 -3.99 -19.46 11.30
CA LEU A 171 -3.54 -19.91 9.97
C LEU A 171 -4.23 -19.17 8.82
N LYS A 172 -5.53 -18.85 9.00
CA LYS A 172 -6.28 -18.08 8.01
C LYS A 172 -5.73 -16.67 7.88
N GLU A 173 -5.51 -15.98 8.99
CA GLU A 173 -4.89 -14.65 8.99
C GLU A 173 -3.48 -14.68 8.40
N ALA A 174 -2.67 -15.70 8.70
CA ALA A 174 -1.33 -15.85 8.13
C ALA A 174 -1.38 -15.85 6.60
N ARG A 175 -2.27 -16.67 6.00
CA ARG A 175 -2.43 -16.75 4.55
C ARG A 175 -2.77 -15.38 3.95
N GLU A 176 -3.72 -14.66 4.53
CA GLU A 176 -4.10 -13.32 4.05
C GLU A 176 -2.95 -12.30 4.21
N LEU A 177 -2.19 -12.36 5.30
CA LEU A 177 -1.00 -11.52 5.47
C LEU A 177 0.06 -11.80 4.40
N TYR A 178 0.30 -13.06 4.04
CA TYR A 178 1.19 -13.41 2.91
C TYR A 178 0.67 -12.84 1.58
N VAL A 179 -0.64 -12.87 1.35
CA VAL A 179 -1.24 -12.23 0.17
C VAL A 179 -0.97 -10.73 0.15
N TYR A 180 -1.23 -10.00 1.25
CA TYR A 180 -0.97 -8.56 1.30
C TYR A 180 0.52 -8.21 1.25
N ALA A 181 1.39 -9.02 1.85
CA ALA A 181 2.84 -8.88 1.70
C ALA A 181 3.24 -8.99 0.24
N GLY A 182 2.71 -9.99 -0.48
CA GLY A 182 2.97 -10.18 -1.89
C GLY A 182 2.47 -9.00 -2.74
N TRP A 183 1.25 -8.52 -2.53
CA TRP A 183 0.73 -7.36 -3.28
C TRP A 183 1.52 -6.08 -3.03
N LEU A 184 1.89 -5.79 -1.78
CA LEU A 184 2.74 -4.64 -1.46
C LEU A 184 4.13 -4.76 -2.11
N SER A 185 4.71 -5.96 -2.13
CA SER A 185 5.98 -6.23 -2.80
C SER A 185 5.87 -6.14 -4.32
N GLU A 186 4.75 -6.54 -4.92
CA GLU A 186 4.50 -6.36 -6.35
C GLU A 186 4.52 -4.87 -6.74
N VAL A 187 3.81 -4.04 -5.96
CA VAL A 187 3.79 -2.58 -6.17
C VAL A 187 5.19 -1.98 -5.97
N LEU A 188 5.93 -2.43 -4.95
CA LEU A 188 7.31 -1.99 -4.72
C LEU A 188 8.27 -2.38 -5.85
N ALA A 189 8.06 -3.55 -6.48
CA ALA A 189 8.87 -3.97 -7.62
C ALA A 189 8.72 -3.02 -8.80
N TRP A 190 7.48 -2.64 -9.14
CA TRP A 190 7.21 -1.69 -10.22
C TRP A 190 7.67 -0.27 -9.89
N LEU A 191 7.42 0.20 -8.66
CA LEU A 191 7.89 1.53 -8.24
C LEU A 191 9.42 1.62 -8.25
N ALA A 192 10.13 0.58 -7.81
CA ALA A 192 11.60 0.54 -7.90
C ALA A 192 12.08 0.50 -9.36
N HIS A 193 11.37 -0.22 -10.23
CA HIS A 193 11.64 -0.23 -11.66
C HIS A 193 11.50 1.17 -12.28
N ASP A 194 10.40 1.88 -11.97
CA ASP A 194 10.15 3.24 -12.45
C ASP A 194 11.18 4.26 -11.91
N LEU A 195 11.70 4.01 -10.71
CA LEU A 195 12.78 4.80 -10.10
C LEU A 195 14.17 4.44 -10.65
N GLY A 196 14.28 3.48 -11.56
CA GLY A 196 15.53 3.08 -12.19
C GLY A 196 16.46 2.25 -11.31
N ASP A 197 15.94 1.59 -10.26
CA ASP A 197 16.70 0.67 -9.40
C ASP A 197 16.34 -0.80 -9.68
N PRO A 198 17.02 -1.45 -10.64
CA PRO A 198 16.69 -2.83 -11.03
C PRO A 198 16.99 -3.86 -9.95
N LEU A 199 17.97 -3.61 -9.07
CA LEU A 199 18.31 -4.54 -8.00
C LEU A 199 17.18 -4.58 -6.97
N THR A 200 16.70 -3.40 -6.56
CA THR A 200 15.56 -3.30 -5.64
C THR A 200 14.28 -3.83 -6.28
N ALA A 201 14.05 -3.54 -7.56
CA ALA A 201 12.89 -4.06 -8.29
C ALA A 201 12.87 -5.59 -8.33
N GLU A 202 14.01 -6.22 -8.64
CA GLU A 202 14.15 -7.67 -8.69
C GLU A 202 13.95 -8.31 -7.31
N ALA A 203 14.52 -7.72 -6.26
CA ALA A 203 14.36 -8.20 -4.89
C ALA A 203 12.87 -8.25 -4.48
N PHE A 204 12.12 -7.19 -4.76
CA PHE A 204 10.69 -7.16 -4.45
C PHE A 204 9.84 -8.05 -5.36
N ALA A 205 10.22 -8.26 -6.62
CA ALA A 205 9.55 -9.23 -7.48
C ALA A 205 9.72 -10.67 -6.96
N ILE A 206 10.92 -11.02 -6.48
CA ILE A 206 11.20 -12.31 -5.82
C ILE A 206 10.42 -12.43 -4.51
N ASP A 207 10.44 -11.39 -3.67
CA ASP A 207 9.68 -11.36 -2.42
C ASP A 207 8.18 -11.58 -2.66
N CYS A 208 7.62 -10.90 -3.67
CA CYS A 208 6.24 -11.08 -4.08
C CYS A 208 5.93 -12.52 -4.47
N HIS A 209 6.77 -13.13 -5.33
CA HIS A 209 6.55 -14.51 -5.77
C HIS A 209 6.59 -15.49 -4.59
N GLU A 210 7.53 -15.33 -3.66
CA GLU A 210 7.66 -16.22 -2.51
C GLU A 210 6.44 -16.12 -1.58
N HIS A 211 6.01 -14.91 -1.25
CA HIS A 211 4.82 -14.71 -0.41
C HIS A 211 3.55 -15.21 -1.10
N ALA A 212 3.40 -14.97 -2.41
CA ALA A 212 2.29 -15.48 -3.20
C ALA A 212 2.25 -17.01 -3.24
N HIS A 213 3.42 -17.64 -3.37
CA HIS A 213 3.54 -19.09 -3.39
C HIS A 213 3.16 -19.70 -2.04
N GLN A 214 3.66 -19.15 -0.94
CA GLN A 214 3.30 -19.58 0.42
C GLN A 214 1.80 -19.39 0.72
N ALA A 215 1.19 -18.32 0.18
CA ALA A 215 -0.25 -18.10 0.26
C ALA A 215 -1.08 -19.02 -0.66
N GLY A 216 -0.45 -19.77 -1.58
CA GLY A 216 -1.14 -20.52 -2.63
C GLY A 216 -2.00 -19.62 -3.52
N HIS A 217 -1.51 -18.43 -3.87
CA HIS A 217 -2.21 -17.43 -4.67
C HIS A 217 -1.65 -17.36 -6.09
N ASP A 218 -2.15 -18.22 -6.98
CA ASP A 218 -1.58 -18.39 -8.33
C ASP A 218 -1.58 -17.10 -9.18
N GLU A 219 -2.64 -16.29 -9.13
CA GLU A 219 -2.68 -15.03 -9.89
C GLU A 219 -1.56 -14.07 -9.45
N LEU A 220 -1.29 -13.98 -8.14
CA LEU A 220 -0.23 -13.12 -7.62
C LEU A 220 1.16 -13.67 -7.96
N CYS A 221 1.34 -15.00 -7.99
CA CYS A 221 2.54 -15.60 -8.56
C CYS A 221 2.74 -15.18 -10.02
N ALA A 222 1.67 -15.13 -10.81
CA ALA A 222 1.73 -14.69 -12.20
C ALA A 222 2.11 -13.21 -12.31
N TRP A 223 1.55 -12.33 -11.48
CA TRP A 223 1.92 -10.90 -11.42
C TRP A 223 3.39 -10.73 -11.05
N ALA A 224 3.89 -11.48 -10.06
CA ALA A 224 5.29 -11.47 -9.67
C ALA A 224 6.21 -11.86 -10.84
N THR A 225 5.85 -12.92 -11.57
CA THR A 225 6.64 -13.36 -12.74
C THR A 225 6.57 -12.41 -13.94
N ASP A 226 5.48 -11.66 -14.10
CA ASP A 226 5.36 -10.60 -15.11
C ASP A 226 6.31 -9.42 -14.78
N ALA A 227 6.39 -9.04 -13.50
CA ALA A 227 7.37 -8.06 -13.01
C ALA A 227 8.80 -8.56 -13.24
N MET A 228 9.12 -9.80 -12.85
CA MET A 228 10.43 -10.41 -13.10
C MET A 228 10.77 -10.42 -14.60
N ALA A 229 9.81 -10.79 -15.46
CA ALA A 229 10.03 -10.84 -16.90
C ALA A 229 10.30 -9.45 -17.48
N SER A 230 9.62 -8.43 -16.97
CA SER A 230 9.81 -7.05 -17.39
C SER A 230 11.15 -6.50 -16.94
N ILE A 231 11.50 -6.66 -15.66
CA ILE A 231 12.78 -6.21 -15.09
C ILE A 231 13.95 -6.90 -15.80
N ALA A 232 13.88 -8.22 -16.02
CA ALA A 232 14.90 -8.97 -16.75
C ALA A 232 15.07 -8.46 -18.20
N LEU A 233 13.97 -8.15 -18.88
CA LEU A 233 14.02 -7.65 -20.25
C LEU A 233 14.71 -6.28 -20.35
N TYR A 234 14.39 -5.35 -19.44
CA TYR A 234 14.99 -4.01 -19.43
C TYR A 234 16.42 -3.98 -18.91
N THR A 235 16.85 -5.00 -18.17
CA THR A 235 18.23 -5.16 -17.70
C THR A 235 19.10 -6.01 -18.63
N GLY A 236 18.62 -6.31 -19.85
CA GLY A 236 19.40 -7.03 -20.86
C GLY A 236 19.56 -8.53 -20.60
N GLN A 237 18.62 -9.15 -19.89
CA GLN A 237 18.60 -10.58 -19.56
C GLN A 237 17.37 -11.28 -20.20
N PRO A 238 17.26 -11.30 -21.54
CA PRO A 238 16.06 -11.77 -22.23
C PRO A 238 15.75 -13.27 -22.01
N GLU A 239 16.73 -14.13 -21.78
CA GLU A 239 16.51 -15.55 -21.45
C GLU A 239 15.79 -15.71 -20.09
N ARG A 240 16.17 -14.88 -19.11
CA ARG A 240 15.48 -14.83 -17.81
C ARG A 240 14.06 -14.30 -17.97
N ALA A 241 13.86 -13.33 -18.86
CA ALA A 241 12.54 -12.80 -19.19
C ALA A 241 11.63 -13.86 -19.80
N VAL A 242 12.11 -14.65 -20.77
CA VAL A 242 11.38 -15.79 -21.34
C VAL A 242 11.01 -16.81 -20.25
N THR A 243 11.96 -17.15 -19.39
CA THR A 243 11.75 -18.13 -18.32
C THR A 243 10.68 -17.67 -17.32
N ALA A 244 10.76 -16.41 -16.89
CA ALA A 244 9.79 -15.83 -15.97
C ALA A 244 8.39 -15.76 -16.59
N ALA A 245 8.28 -15.26 -17.83
CA ALA A 245 6.99 -15.13 -18.51
C ALA A 245 6.27 -16.48 -18.66
N HIS A 246 6.98 -17.55 -19.04
CA HIS A 246 6.38 -18.89 -19.14
C HIS A 246 5.92 -19.46 -17.78
N LYS A 247 6.67 -19.20 -16.70
CA LYS A 247 6.23 -19.58 -15.35
C LYS A 247 4.92 -18.91 -14.98
N GLY A 248 4.74 -17.64 -15.35
CA GLY A 248 3.49 -16.91 -15.14
C GLY A 248 2.34 -17.45 -15.98
N ILE A 249 2.59 -17.80 -17.25
CA ILE A 249 1.54 -18.34 -18.14
C ILE A 249 0.90 -19.60 -17.55
N ALA A 250 1.69 -20.45 -16.88
CA ALA A 250 1.21 -21.67 -16.25
C ALA A 250 0.35 -21.45 -14.99
N ARG A 251 0.29 -20.21 -14.47
CA ARG A 251 -0.38 -19.87 -13.20
C ARG A 251 -1.76 -19.24 -13.37
N VAL A 252 -2.11 -18.78 -14.58
CA VAL A 252 -3.40 -18.12 -14.81
C VAL A 252 -4.18 -18.81 -15.93
N PRO A 253 -5.52 -18.88 -15.83
CA PRO A 253 -6.33 -19.44 -16.91
C PRO A 253 -6.24 -18.57 -18.16
N ALA A 254 -6.45 -19.18 -19.32
CA ALA A 254 -6.42 -18.49 -20.62
C ALA A 254 -7.43 -17.33 -20.73
N SER A 255 -8.50 -17.34 -19.93
CA SER A 255 -9.51 -16.27 -19.84
C SER A 255 -9.07 -15.05 -19.02
N HIS A 256 -7.90 -15.09 -18.38
CA HIS A 256 -7.38 -13.99 -17.56
C HIS A 256 -6.56 -13.01 -18.43
N PRO A 257 -6.75 -11.68 -18.33
CA PRO A 257 -5.97 -10.71 -19.10
C PRO A 257 -4.44 -10.83 -18.93
N LEU A 258 -3.99 -11.27 -17.76
CA LEU A 258 -2.56 -11.53 -17.52
C LEU A 258 -1.98 -12.64 -18.41
N ALA A 259 -2.81 -13.61 -18.86
CA ALA A 259 -2.38 -14.64 -19.79
C ALA A 259 -2.03 -14.07 -21.18
N VAL A 260 -2.69 -12.98 -21.59
CA VAL A 260 -2.37 -12.20 -22.80
C VAL A 260 -1.07 -11.44 -22.60
N ARG A 261 -0.97 -10.68 -21.51
CA ARG A 261 0.19 -9.84 -21.21
C ARG A 261 1.48 -10.65 -21.11
N LEU A 262 1.47 -11.76 -20.38
CA LEU A 262 2.64 -12.62 -20.21
C LEU A 262 3.12 -13.24 -21.53
N ARG A 263 2.21 -13.64 -22.43
CA ARG A 263 2.58 -14.12 -23.78
C ARG A 263 3.18 -13.02 -24.63
N ALA A 264 2.57 -11.84 -24.61
CA ALA A 264 3.14 -10.68 -25.30
C ALA A 264 4.54 -10.31 -24.77
N GLN A 265 4.74 -10.44 -23.46
CA GLN A 265 6.03 -10.21 -22.80
C GLN A 265 7.07 -11.29 -23.18
N ALA A 266 6.67 -12.57 -23.25
CA ALA A 266 7.52 -13.63 -23.75
C ALA A 266 7.92 -13.39 -25.22
N GLY A 267 6.97 -12.98 -26.07
CA GLY A 267 7.23 -12.63 -27.46
C GLY A 267 8.26 -11.50 -27.60
N ARG A 268 8.14 -10.43 -26.80
CA ARG A 268 9.15 -9.36 -26.69
C ARG A 268 10.54 -9.89 -26.30
N ALA A 269 10.60 -10.81 -25.34
CA ALA A 269 11.86 -11.39 -24.92
C ALA A 269 12.50 -12.25 -26.03
N TYR A 270 11.70 -13.02 -26.77
CA TYR A 270 12.18 -13.74 -27.96
C TYR A 270 12.65 -12.81 -29.08
N ALA A 271 11.98 -11.68 -29.30
CA ALA A 271 12.45 -10.67 -30.23
C ALA A 271 13.85 -10.13 -29.85
N ARG A 272 14.11 -9.90 -28.55
CA ARG A 272 15.46 -9.55 -28.08
C ARG A 272 16.51 -10.63 -28.32
N LEU A 273 16.10 -11.90 -28.41
CA LEU A 273 16.97 -13.03 -28.72
C LEU A 273 17.12 -13.30 -30.22
N GLY A 274 16.45 -12.53 -31.10
CA GLY A 274 16.44 -12.80 -32.55
C GLY A 274 15.59 -13.99 -32.98
N ARG A 275 14.83 -14.55 -32.04
CA ARG A 275 13.98 -15.71 -32.22
C ARG A 275 12.64 -15.28 -32.77
N ARG A 276 12.66 -15.03 -34.09
CA ARG A 276 11.52 -14.44 -34.82
C ARG A 276 10.28 -15.33 -34.75
N GLU A 277 10.45 -16.62 -35.00
CA GLU A 277 9.33 -17.55 -35.10
C GLU A 277 8.59 -17.63 -33.76
N GLU A 278 9.31 -17.84 -32.66
CA GLU A 278 8.74 -17.88 -31.31
C GLU A 278 8.13 -16.54 -30.90
N CYS A 279 8.75 -15.41 -31.30
CA CYS A 279 8.17 -14.09 -31.07
C CYS A 279 6.81 -13.95 -31.77
N VAL A 280 6.73 -14.26 -33.06
CA VAL A 280 5.51 -14.09 -33.85
C VAL A 280 4.41 -15.03 -33.37
N GLU A 281 4.76 -16.28 -33.05
CA GLU A 281 3.84 -17.28 -32.49
C GLU A 281 3.19 -16.79 -31.20
N LEU A 282 3.98 -16.37 -30.21
CA LEU A 282 3.45 -15.89 -28.93
C LEU A 282 2.64 -14.59 -29.05
N LEU A 283 3.00 -13.69 -29.96
CA LEU A 283 2.20 -12.51 -30.24
C LEU A 283 0.85 -12.86 -30.91
N SER A 284 0.83 -13.91 -31.74
CA SER A 284 -0.40 -14.44 -32.33
C SER A 284 -1.30 -15.09 -31.27
N GLU A 285 -0.74 -15.94 -30.41
CA GLU A 285 -1.48 -16.52 -29.29
C GLU A 285 -2.05 -15.45 -28.35
N ALA A 286 -1.25 -14.44 -28.01
CA ALA A 286 -1.70 -13.33 -27.19
C ALA A 286 -2.90 -12.60 -27.81
N ARG A 287 -2.88 -12.38 -29.13
CA ARG A 287 -4.01 -11.79 -29.88
C ARG A 287 -5.25 -12.66 -29.84
N GLU A 288 -5.11 -13.95 -30.11
CA GLU A 288 -6.24 -14.89 -30.07
C GLU A 288 -6.90 -14.96 -28.69
N LEU A 289 -6.09 -14.94 -27.62
CA LEU A 289 -6.62 -14.89 -26.26
C LEU A 289 -7.29 -13.56 -25.95
N HIS A 290 -6.70 -12.45 -26.39
CA HIS A 290 -7.27 -11.11 -26.22
C HIS A 290 -8.66 -10.98 -26.83
N GLU A 291 -8.85 -11.49 -28.05
CA GLU A 291 -10.14 -11.50 -28.76
C GLU A 291 -11.21 -12.38 -28.06
N ARG A 292 -10.78 -13.34 -27.24
CA ARG A 292 -11.66 -14.26 -26.49
C ARG A 292 -11.82 -13.87 -25.02
N LEU A 293 -11.24 -12.76 -24.57
CA LEU A 293 -11.40 -12.31 -23.19
C LEU A 293 -12.89 -12.05 -22.88
N PRO A 294 -13.36 -12.39 -21.67
CA PRO A 294 -14.73 -12.14 -21.28
C PRO A 294 -15.02 -10.63 -21.26
N ALA A 295 -16.25 -10.25 -21.62
CA ALA A 295 -16.68 -8.84 -21.61
C ALA A 295 -16.56 -8.16 -20.23
N ARG A 296 -16.51 -8.95 -19.16
CA ARG A 296 -16.15 -8.50 -17.81
C ARG A 296 -14.98 -9.34 -17.33
N ALA A 297 -13.78 -8.78 -17.49
CA ALA A 297 -12.57 -9.40 -16.99
C ALA A 297 -12.48 -9.34 -15.46
N PRO A 298 -11.69 -10.24 -14.83
CA PRO A 298 -11.35 -10.13 -13.42
C PRO A 298 -10.73 -8.77 -13.10
N THR A 299 -11.11 -8.19 -11.96
CA THR A 299 -10.51 -6.95 -11.48
C THR A 299 -9.43 -7.26 -10.45
N ARG A 300 -8.37 -6.45 -10.43
CA ARG A 300 -7.36 -6.43 -9.39
C ARG A 300 -7.67 -5.24 -8.48
N PHE A 301 -8.19 -5.50 -7.28
CA PHE A 301 -8.61 -4.45 -6.31
C PHE A 301 -9.50 -3.34 -6.90
N GLY A 302 -10.39 -3.71 -7.83
CA GLY A 302 -11.27 -2.76 -8.52
C GLY A 302 -10.66 -2.08 -9.75
N ILE A 303 -9.39 -2.38 -10.09
CA ILE A 303 -8.78 -2.02 -11.37
C ILE A 303 -9.11 -3.05 -12.43
N ASP A 304 -9.56 -2.56 -13.58
CA ASP A 304 -9.79 -3.39 -14.76
C ASP A 304 -8.46 -3.90 -15.35
N THR A 305 -8.24 -5.21 -15.23
CA THR A 305 -7.03 -5.85 -15.78
C THR A 305 -7.08 -5.99 -17.30
N ALA A 306 -8.24 -5.82 -17.94
CA ALA A 306 -8.36 -5.83 -19.40
C ALA A 306 -7.57 -4.67 -20.04
N ALA A 307 -7.56 -3.49 -19.39
CA ALA A 307 -6.79 -2.33 -19.85
C ALA A 307 -5.26 -2.58 -19.87
N LEU A 308 -4.76 -3.57 -19.12
CA LEU A 308 -3.36 -4.00 -19.18
C LEU A 308 -3.12 -4.94 -20.38
N ALA A 309 -4.07 -5.80 -20.71
CA ALA A 309 -4.00 -6.64 -21.90
C ALA A 309 -4.14 -5.80 -23.19
N ASP A 310 -5.03 -4.81 -23.24
CA ASP A 310 -5.16 -3.88 -24.36
C ASP A 310 -3.85 -3.15 -24.66
N TYR A 311 -3.19 -2.69 -23.60
CA TYR A 311 -1.88 -2.04 -23.71
C TYR A 311 -0.80 -3.02 -24.18
N ALA A 312 -0.77 -4.24 -23.65
CA ALA A 312 0.17 -5.26 -24.10
C ALA A 312 -0.03 -5.56 -25.60
N MET A 313 -1.27 -5.69 -26.08
CA MET A 313 -1.55 -6.00 -27.49
C MET A 313 -1.24 -4.88 -28.48
N THR A 314 -0.96 -3.68 -28.00
CA THR A 314 -0.59 -2.53 -28.83
C THR A 314 0.89 -2.21 -28.70
N ALA A 315 1.38 -1.91 -27.49
CA ALA A 315 2.75 -1.44 -27.27
C ALA A 315 3.80 -2.56 -27.37
N TYR A 316 3.48 -3.79 -26.95
CA TYR A 316 4.48 -4.85 -26.87
C TYR A 316 4.92 -5.35 -28.26
N PRO A 317 3.99 -5.65 -29.19
CA PRO A 317 4.37 -5.97 -30.57
C PRO A 317 5.21 -4.88 -31.22
N ALA A 318 4.90 -3.59 -31.00
CA ALA A 318 5.69 -2.49 -31.56
C ALA A 318 7.17 -2.62 -31.16
N SER A 319 7.44 -2.77 -29.86
CA SER A 319 8.81 -2.96 -29.36
C SER A 319 9.47 -4.24 -29.88
N ALA A 320 8.73 -5.35 -29.94
CA ALA A 320 9.24 -6.62 -30.43
C ALA A 320 9.70 -6.51 -31.89
N TYR A 321 8.88 -5.90 -32.75
CA TYR A 321 9.23 -5.71 -34.16
C TYR A 321 10.38 -4.71 -34.36
N VAL A 322 10.52 -3.67 -33.53
CA VAL A 322 11.72 -2.83 -33.56
C VAL A 322 12.96 -3.68 -33.31
N TRP A 323 12.93 -4.54 -32.28
CA TRP A 323 14.09 -5.33 -31.89
C TRP A 323 14.45 -6.41 -32.91
N LEU A 324 13.46 -7.04 -33.55
CA LEU A 324 13.68 -7.94 -34.68
C LEU A 324 14.30 -7.19 -35.87
N GLY A 325 13.82 -5.98 -36.16
CA GLY A 325 14.40 -5.12 -37.19
C GLY A 325 15.84 -4.71 -36.89
N GLU A 326 16.16 -4.39 -35.62
CA GLU A 326 17.51 -4.02 -35.17
C GLU A 326 18.51 -5.17 -35.41
N GLN A 327 18.08 -6.42 -35.29
CA GLN A 327 18.94 -7.58 -35.48
C GLN A 327 19.05 -8.03 -36.94
N THR A 328 17.94 -8.00 -37.68
CA THR A 328 17.88 -8.57 -39.03
C THR A 328 18.11 -7.53 -40.14
N GLY A 329 17.95 -6.23 -39.84
CA GLY A 329 17.91 -5.16 -40.84
C GLY A 329 16.68 -5.21 -41.75
N ASN A 330 15.68 -6.05 -41.46
CA ASN A 330 14.52 -6.24 -42.32
C ASN A 330 13.55 -5.06 -42.23
N THR A 331 13.36 -4.34 -43.34
CA THR A 331 12.45 -3.18 -43.44
C THR A 331 10.99 -3.54 -43.15
N ARG A 332 10.60 -4.80 -43.34
CA ARG A 332 9.26 -5.28 -43.01
C ARG A 332 8.98 -5.23 -41.51
N ASP A 333 9.98 -5.48 -40.67
CA ASP A 333 9.81 -5.43 -39.21
C ASP A 333 9.60 -4.01 -38.72
N TYR A 334 10.37 -3.05 -39.23
CA TYR A 334 10.14 -1.65 -38.93
C TYR A 334 8.76 -1.16 -39.40
N THR A 335 8.24 -1.72 -40.50
CA THR A 335 6.90 -1.41 -41.00
C THR A 335 5.82 -1.92 -40.04
N GLU A 336 5.93 -3.17 -39.57
CA GLU A 336 5.03 -3.71 -38.55
C GLU A 336 5.14 -2.94 -37.23
N ALA A 337 6.36 -2.64 -36.78
CA ALA A 337 6.60 -1.83 -35.59
C ALA A 337 5.87 -0.48 -35.65
N LYS A 338 5.98 0.22 -36.79
CA LYS A 338 5.28 1.49 -37.03
C LYS A 338 3.76 1.32 -36.94
N ARG A 339 3.20 0.29 -37.60
CA ARG A 339 1.76 0.00 -37.57
C ARG A 339 1.25 -0.20 -36.14
N TYR A 340 1.96 -0.98 -35.33
CA TYR A 340 1.59 -1.19 -33.93
C TYR A 340 1.75 0.07 -33.08
N ALA A 341 2.79 0.86 -33.31
CA ALA A 341 3.01 2.12 -32.60
C ALA A 341 1.91 3.14 -32.91
N GLU A 342 1.52 3.31 -34.18
CA GLU A 342 0.42 4.18 -34.58
C GLU A 342 -0.91 3.74 -33.96
N HIS A 343 -1.15 2.43 -33.90
CA HIS A 343 -2.33 1.88 -33.23
C HIS A 343 -2.31 2.16 -31.72
N ALA A 344 -1.17 1.98 -31.05
CA ALA A 344 -1.01 2.26 -29.62
C ALA A 344 -1.29 3.74 -29.30
N VAL A 345 -0.76 4.66 -30.11
CA VAL A 345 -1.02 6.10 -29.99
C VAL A 345 -2.50 6.40 -30.17
N ALA A 346 -3.13 5.87 -31.22
CA ALA A 346 -4.56 6.08 -31.48
C ALA A 346 -5.45 5.56 -30.35
N VAL A 347 -5.12 4.41 -29.75
CA VAL A 347 -5.83 3.88 -28.58
C VAL A 347 -5.65 4.80 -27.36
N HIS A 348 -4.42 5.26 -27.10
CA HIS A 348 -4.15 6.17 -25.99
C HIS A 348 -4.86 7.51 -26.13
N GLU A 349 -4.88 8.10 -27.34
CA GLU A 349 -5.56 9.36 -27.63
C GLU A 349 -7.09 9.25 -27.48
N ARG A 350 -7.67 8.08 -27.77
CA ARG A 350 -9.11 7.83 -27.59
C ARG A 350 -9.49 7.56 -26.13
N ALA A 351 -8.54 7.16 -25.29
CA ALA A 351 -8.80 6.90 -23.89
C ALA A 351 -9.17 8.21 -23.15
N PRO A 352 -10.12 8.17 -22.18
CA PRO A 352 -10.42 9.31 -21.33
C PRO A 352 -9.16 9.85 -20.64
N ALA A 353 -9.04 11.16 -20.45
CA ALA A 353 -7.83 11.77 -19.85
C ALA A 353 -7.45 11.17 -18.49
N ALA A 354 -8.45 10.75 -17.69
CA ALA A 354 -8.25 10.07 -16.40
C ALA A 354 -7.69 8.64 -16.51
N ALA A 355 -7.78 8.01 -17.69
CA ALA A 355 -7.27 6.66 -17.96
C ALA A 355 -5.93 6.67 -18.74
N ARG A 356 -5.44 7.85 -19.13
CA ARG A 356 -4.14 8.02 -19.78
C ARG A 356 -3.04 7.99 -18.73
N SER A 357 -2.45 6.81 -18.51
CA SER A 357 -1.34 6.63 -17.56
C SER A 357 -0.05 7.31 -18.07
N PRO A 358 0.57 8.24 -17.31
CA PRO A 358 1.84 8.90 -17.66
C PRO A 358 3.05 7.97 -17.70
N SER A 359 3.07 6.90 -16.90
CA SER A 359 4.17 5.92 -16.86
C SER A 359 4.21 5.04 -18.11
N ARG A 360 3.09 4.93 -18.85
CA ARG A 360 3.01 4.21 -20.14
C ARG A 360 3.53 5.02 -21.34
N SER A 361 3.91 6.28 -21.11
CA SER A 361 4.56 7.19 -22.07
C SER A 361 6.05 7.39 -21.81
N GLY A 362 6.67 6.60 -20.92
CA GLY A 362 8.10 6.70 -20.62
C GLY A 362 8.96 6.55 -21.89
N PRO A 363 10.00 7.39 -22.07
CA PRO A 363 10.87 7.31 -23.22
C PRO A 363 11.56 5.95 -23.25
N LEU A 364 11.70 5.37 -24.46
CA LEU A 364 12.65 4.28 -24.69
C LEU A 364 13.99 4.69 -24.05
N PRO A 365 14.65 3.82 -23.25
CA PRO A 365 15.91 4.16 -22.64
C PRO A 365 16.87 4.62 -23.74
N SER A 366 17.30 5.88 -23.63
CA SER A 366 18.39 6.42 -24.44
C SER A 366 19.57 5.49 -24.27
N ARG A 367 20.00 4.91 -25.40
CA ARG A 367 21.22 4.11 -25.49
C ARG A 367 22.38 4.88 -24.81
N CYS A 368 22.98 4.27 -23.79
CA CYS A 368 24.38 4.46 -23.44
C CYS A 368 25.10 3.16 -23.73
#